data_AF-A0A7J5Y8L8-F1
#
_entry.id   AF-A0A7J5Y8L8-F1
#
_cell.length_a   1.000
_cell.length_b   1.000
_cell.length_c   1.000
_cell.angle_alpha   90.00
_cell.angle_beta   90.00
_cell.angle_gamma   90.00
#
_symmetry.space_group_name_H-M   'P 1'
#
loop_
_entity.id
_entity.type
_entity.pdbx_description
1 polymer ?
#
loop_
_entity_poly.entity_id
_entity_poly.type
_entity_poly.pdbx_seq_one_letter_code
_entity_poly.pdbx_strand_id
1 'polypeptide(L)'
;MSNVSYLEKKVTELESDNLANSDLKSKLKQENTHLGARAGGAGEGCRGAGRPESAGGTKRHREAYSKMDRDRNLEIDLLSNRSALQQHMCSCLRAEKQRMTDKLEDTGLRLKDEMDLYRKIMDKLWQNRHEFNKEKEAMQELIDDLRRELDYLQLFKMEMEHPGQGKSLSRTRETEMEHEVKRLKQENFKLRDQNEDLNAQILSLSLYEARNLFSCPSKAQCLAAEIDNASRDELVDALKEQEEINLRLRQYMDKIILAILDHNPSILEIKG
;
A
#
# COMPACT_ATOMS: atom_id res chain seq x y z
N MET A 1 4.14 107.59 -76.03
CA MET A 1 5.39 106.79 -76.05
C MET A 1 5.63 105.95 -74.80
N SER A 2 4.79 106.03 -73.74
CA SER A 2 5.05 105.35 -72.46
C SER A 2 4.66 103.86 -72.38
N ASN A 3 3.72 103.37 -73.20
CA ASN A 3 3.32 101.95 -73.20
C ASN A 3 4.26 101.02 -73.95
N VAL A 4 4.97 101.53 -74.97
CA VAL A 4 5.92 100.72 -75.76
C VAL A 4 7.15 100.37 -74.93
N SER A 5 7.72 101.35 -74.21
CA SER A 5 8.86 101.11 -73.31
C SER A 5 8.51 100.19 -72.13
N TYR A 6 7.27 100.25 -71.60
CA TYR A 6 6.81 99.31 -70.57
C TYR A 6 6.67 97.89 -71.12
N LEU A 7 6.14 97.73 -72.34
CA LEU A 7 6.02 96.43 -73.00
C LEU A 7 7.38 95.85 -73.38
N GLU A 8 8.32 96.65 -73.89
CA GLU A 8 9.69 96.22 -74.17
C GLU A 8 10.39 95.74 -72.90
N LYS A 9 10.28 96.49 -71.80
CA LYS A 9 10.85 96.08 -70.52
C LYS A 9 10.22 94.77 -70.02
N LYS A 10 8.91 94.63 -70.16
CA LYS A 10 8.19 93.40 -69.78
C LYS A 10 8.53 92.21 -70.68
N VAL A 11 8.81 92.46 -71.97
CA VAL A 11 9.33 91.44 -72.90
C VAL A 11 10.73 91.02 -72.47
N THR A 12 11.63 91.96 -72.14
CA THR A 12 12.98 91.60 -71.66
C THR A 12 12.96 90.86 -70.32
N GLU A 13 12.05 91.23 -69.42
CA GLU A 13 11.84 90.52 -68.14
C GLU A 13 11.29 89.11 -68.40
N LEU A 14 10.32 88.94 -69.31
CA LEU A 14 9.79 87.64 -69.70
C LEU A 14 10.84 86.78 -70.42
N GLU A 15 11.69 87.37 -71.27
CA GLU A 15 12.79 86.66 -71.94
C GLU A 15 13.83 86.20 -70.92
N SER A 16 14.17 87.05 -69.95
CA SER A 16 15.05 86.71 -68.82
C SER A 16 14.47 85.60 -67.96
N ASP A 17 13.18 85.69 -67.60
CA ASP A 17 12.48 84.67 -66.83
C ASP A 17 12.38 83.35 -67.60
N ASN A 18 12.18 83.40 -68.92
CA ASN A 18 12.14 82.22 -69.76
C ASN A 18 13.51 81.54 -69.86
N LEU A 19 14.60 82.32 -69.92
CA LEU A 19 15.97 81.80 -69.81
C LEU A 19 16.21 81.15 -68.44
N ALA A 20 15.89 81.84 -67.35
CA ALA A 20 16.05 81.31 -66.00
C ALA A 20 15.22 80.04 -65.76
N ASN A 21 14.01 79.98 -66.32
CA ASN A 21 13.14 78.82 -66.25
C ASN A 21 13.67 77.67 -67.12
N SER A 22 14.22 77.96 -68.29
CA SER A 22 14.92 76.98 -69.13
C SER A 22 16.12 76.36 -68.40
N ASP A 23 16.92 77.19 -67.71
CA ASP A 23 18.06 76.74 -66.92
C ASP A 23 17.62 75.90 -65.70
N LEU A 24 16.57 76.34 -64.99
CA LEU A 24 16.01 75.58 -63.87
C LEU A 24 15.46 74.23 -64.34
N LYS A 25 14.78 74.19 -65.48
CA LYS A 25 14.27 72.97 -66.10
C LYS A 25 15.41 72.04 -66.52
N SER A 26 16.51 72.58 -67.04
CA SER A 26 17.71 71.82 -67.36
C SER A 26 18.35 71.20 -66.12
N LYS A 27 18.51 72.00 -65.04
CA LYS A 27 19.04 71.52 -63.74
C LYS A 27 18.15 70.45 -63.12
N LEU A 28 16.83 70.66 -63.07
CA LEU A 28 15.89 69.66 -62.57
C LEU A 28 15.91 68.39 -63.40
N LYS A 29 16.07 68.50 -64.74
CA LYS A 29 16.21 67.32 -65.59
C LYS A 29 17.50 66.55 -65.27
N GLN A 30 18.61 67.24 -65.06
CA GLN A 30 19.89 66.64 -64.68
C GLN A 30 19.83 66.00 -63.28
N GLU A 31 19.21 66.68 -62.31
CA GLU A 31 19.01 66.15 -60.96
C GLU A 31 18.06 64.94 -60.99
N ASN A 32 16.99 64.98 -61.78
CA ASN A 32 16.07 63.87 -61.93
C ASN A 32 16.73 62.68 -62.65
N THR A 33 17.63 62.92 -63.62
CA THR A 33 18.44 61.85 -64.20
C THR A 33 19.44 61.28 -63.19
N HIS A 34 20.01 62.11 -62.33
CA HIS A 34 20.94 61.67 -61.29
C HIS A 34 20.23 60.89 -60.17
N LEU A 35 19.04 61.34 -59.75
CA LEU A 35 18.18 60.62 -58.81
C LEU A 35 17.64 59.34 -59.42
N GLY A 36 17.27 59.36 -60.70
CA GLY A 36 16.89 58.17 -61.46
C GLY A 36 18.04 57.16 -61.57
N ALA A 37 19.27 57.62 -61.82
CA ALA A 37 20.46 56.77 -61.83
C ALA A 37 20.84 56.27 -60.43
N ARG A 38 20.65 57.08 -59.39
CA ARG A 38 20.90 56.68 -58.00
C ARG A 38 19.84 55.71 -57.48
N ALA A 39 18.57 55.90 -57.85
CA ALA A 39 17.48 54.98 -57.56
C ALA A 39 17.60 53.69 -58.39
N GLY A 40 18.01 53.81 -59.65
CA GLY A 40 18.37 52.69 -60.52
C GLY A 40 19.53 51.90 -59.95
N GLY A 41 20.62 52.57 -59.56
CA GLY A 41 21.79 51.96 -58.94
C GLY A 41 21.53 51.40 -57.54
N ALA A 42 20.63 52.00 -56.75
CA ALA A 42 20.18 51.44 -55.47
C ALA A 42 19.24 50.24 -55.70
N GLY A 43 18.37 50.29 -56.71
CA GLY A 43 17.51 49.18 -57.13
C GLY A 43 18.31 48.03 -57.73
N GLU A 44 19.38 48.31 -58.47
CA GLU A 44 20.35 47.35 -58.98
C GLU A 44 21.31 46.89 -57.89
N GLY A 45 21.62 47.72 -56.89
CA GLY A 45 22.33 47.32 -55.68
C GLY A 45 21.49 46.35 -54.83
N CYS A 46 20.17 46.53 -54.77
CA CYS A 46 19.25 45.59 -54.13
C CYS A 46 18.96 44.34 -54.99
N ARG A 47 18.86 44.47 -56.32
CA ARG A 47 18.77 43.30 -57.24
C ARG A 47 20.07 42.51 -57.31
N GLY A 48 21.21 43.18 -57.22
CA GLY A 48 22.56 42.61 -57.18
C GLY A 48 22.97 42.11 -55.79
N ALA A 49 22.39 42.66 -54.71
CA ALA A 49 22.37 42.04 -53.38
C ALA A 49 21.38 40.86 -53.30
N GLY A 50 20.50 40.73 -54.29
CA GLY A 50 19.93 39.46 -54.73
C GLY A 50 21.00 38.54 -55.33
N ARG A 51 22.15 38.39 -54.65
CA ARG A 51 22.99 37.21 -54.84
C ARG A 51 22.11 35.99 -54.59
N PRO A 52 22.25 34.91 -55.38
CA PRO A 52 21.56 33.64 -55.12
C PRO A 52 21.81 33.10 -53.70
N GLU A 53 22.83 33.60 -53.01
CA GLU A 53 23.15 33.29 -51.61
C GLU A 53 22.12 33.82 -50.59
N SER A 54 21.51 35.01 -50.78
CA SER A 54 20.58 35.59 -49.80
C SER A 54 19.16 35.02 -49.91
N ALA A 55 18.64 34.85 -51.13
CA ALA A 55 17.34 34.22 -51.38
C ALA A 55 17.33 32.73 -50.99
N GLY A 56 18.45 32.02 -51.21
CA GLY A 56 18.66 30.66 -50.70
C GLY A 56 18.63 30.60 -49.18
N GLY A 57 19.23 31.58 -48.50
CA GLY A 57 19.19 31.72 -47.04
C GLY A 57 17.76 31.88 -46.51
N THR A 58 16.96 32.79 -47.06
CA THR A 58 15.58 33.02 -46.59
C THR A 58 14.67 31.81 -46.80
N LYS A 59 14.80 31.12 -47.94
CA LYS A 59 14.05 29.88 -48.21
C LYS A 59 14.44 28.76 -47.24
N ARG A 60 15.73 28.57 -46.98
CA ARG A 60 16.25 27.62 -45.98
C ARG A 60 15.77 27.93 -44.57
N HIS A 61 15.77 29.20 -44.17
CA HIS A 61 15.22 29.61 -42.87
C HIS A 61 13.73 29.28 -42.79
N ARG A 62 12.92 29.61 -43.80
CA ARG A 62 11.49 29.29 -43.83
C ARG A 62 11.25 27.79 -43.70
N GLU A 63 11.97 26.98 -44.45
CA GLU A 63 11.87 25.51 -44.39
C GLU A 63 12.31 24.96 -43.03
N ALA A 64 13.37 25.50 -42.44
CA ALA A 64 13.82 25.15 -41.09
C ALA A 64 12.79 25.51 -40.03
N TYR A 65 12.16 26.69 -40.11
CA TYR A 65 11.07 27.09 -39.22
C TYR A 65 9.85 26.20 -39.40
N SER A 66 9.42 25.90 -40.63
CA SER A 66 8.30 24.97 -40.85
C SER A 66 8.60 23.54 -40.38
N LYS A 67 9.86 23.09 -40.47
CA LYS A 67 10.26 21.80 -39.89
C LYS A 67 10.18 21.85 -38.36
N MET A 68 10.76 22.87 -37.74
CA MET A 68 10.73 23.06 -36.30
C MET A 68 9.30 23.17 -35.75
N ASP A 69 8.39 23.84 -36.46
CA ASP A 69 6.99 23.96 -36.08
C ASP A 69 6.26 22.61 -36.13
N ARG A 70 6.52 21.80 -37.17
CA ARG A 70 6.01 20.42 -37.24
C ARG A 70 6.57 19.55 -36.12
N ASP A 71 7.88 19.62 -35.87
CA ASP A 71 8.55 18.85 -34.82
C ASP A 71 7.98 19.25 -33.43
N ARG A 72 7.76 20.55 -33.20
CA ARG A 72 7.12 21.06 -31.99
C ARG A 72 5.68 20.59 -31.83
N ASN A 73 4.89 20.59 -32.91
CA ASN A 73 3.51 20.11 -32.87
C ASN A 73 3.46 18.60 -32.59
N LEU A 74 4.36 17.80 -33.18
CA LEU A 74 4.50 16.38 -32.86
C LEU A 74 4.87 16.17 -31.38
N GLU A 75 5.76 16.99 -30.83
CA GLU A 75 6.10 16.94 -29.40
C GLU A 75 4.90 17.27 -28.51
N ILE A 76 4.12 18.30 -28.86
CA ILE A 76 2.88 18.66 -28.16
C ILE A 76 1.88 17.50 -28.19
N ASP A 77 1.68 16.86 -29.34
CA ASP A 77 0.76 15.73 -29.48
C ASP A 77 1.22 14.53 -28.64
N LEU A 78 2.52 14.22 -28.66
CA LEU A 78 3.09 13.16 -27.84
C LEU A 78 2.92 13.42 -26.34
N LEU A 79 3.20 14.65 -25.89
CA LEU A 79 3.01 15.05 -24.49
C LEU A 79 1.54 15.05 -24.09
N SER A 80 0.64 15.49 -24.97
CA SER A 80 -0.81 15.48 -24.75
C SER A 80 -1.34 14.06 -24.61
N ASN A 81 -0.93 13.14 -25.49
CA ASN A 81 -1.27 11.73 -25.41
C ASN A 81 -0.74 11.07 -24.14
N ARG A 82 0.51 11.37 -23.75
CA ARG A 82 1.09 10.86 -22.51
C ARG A 82 0.33 11.37 -21.28
N SER A 83 -0.04 12.66 -21.28
CA SER A 83 -0.84 13.26 -20.20
C SER A 83 -2.21 12.61 -20.09
N ALA A 84 -2.92 12.42 -21.20
CA ALA A 84 -4.21 11.75 -21.23
C ALA A 84 -4.14 10.30 -20.70
N LEU A 85 -3.12 9.55 -21.11
CA LEU A 85 -2.90 8.18 -20.60
C LEU A 85 -2.62 8.18 -19.09
N GLN A 86 -1.78 9.09 -18.60
CA GLN A 86 -1.53 9.24 -17.17
C GLN A 86 -2.79 9.61 -16.38
N GLN A 87 -3.62 10.50 -16.90
CA GLN A 87 -4.90 10.85 -16.29
C GLN A 87 -5.86 9.65 -16.23
N HIS A 88 -5.94 8.87 -17.31
CA HIS A 88 -6.75 7.65 -17.34
C HIS A 88 -6.26 6.62 -16.31
N MET A 89 -4.95 6.34 -16.25
CA MET A 89 -4.38 5.44 -15.24
C MET A 89 -4.64 5.93 -13.81
N CYS A 90 -4.44 7.23 -13.54
CA CYS A 90 -4.76 7.83 -12.25
C CYS A 90 -6.25 7.67 -11.89
N SER A 91 -7.16 7.80 -12.87
CA SER A 91 -8.59 7.60 -12.66
C SER A 91 -8.90 6.15 -12.32
N CYS A 92 -8.35 5.18 -13.06
CA CYS A 92 -8.52 3.75 -12.77
C CYS A 92 -7.99 3.39 -11.38
N LEU A 93 -6.79 3.85 -11.02
CA LEU A 93 -6.21 3.60 -9.70
C LEU A 93 -7.03 4.23 -8.58
N ARG A 94 -7.62 5.42 -8.78
CA ARG A 94 -8.54 6.03 -7.82
C ARG A 94 -9.81 5.20 -7.65
N ALA A 95 -10.39 4.70 -8.74
CA ALA A 95 -11.58 3.85 -8.69
C ALA A 95 -11.29 2.52 -7.98
N GLU A 96 -10.13 1.90 -8.25
CA GLU A 96 -9.70 0.68 -7.58
C GLU A 96 -9.44 0.93 -6.09
N LYS A 97 -8.76 2.02 -5.74
CA LYS A 97 -8.57 2.43 -4.35
C LYS A 97 -9.92 2.57 -3.64
N GLN A 98 -10.88 3.29 -4.23
CA GLN A 98 -12.20 3.47 -3.64
C GLN A 98 -12.90 2.12 -3.43
N ARG A 99 -12.89 1.25 -4.45
CA ARG A 99 -13.47 -0.10 -4.35
C ARG A 99 -12.85 -0.92 -3.23
N MET A 100 -11.54 -0.82 -3.02
CA MET A 100 -10.85 -1.51 -1.93
C MET A 100 -11.18 -0.90 -0.56
N THR A 101 -11.32 0.42 -0.48
CA THR A 101 -11.81 1.11 0.72
C THR A 101 -13.22 0.67 1.09
N ASP A 102 -14.16 0.65 0.14
CA ASP A 102 -15.55 0.23 0.39
C ASP A 102 -15.62 -1.22 0.88
N LYS A 103 -14.82 -2.12 0.30
CA LYS A 103 -14.70 -3.52 0.76
C LYS A 103 -14.13 -3.63 2.17
N LEU A 104 -13.12 -2.82 2.49
CA LEU A 104 -12.53 -2.81 3.82
C LEU A 104 -13.56 -2.33 4.86
N GLU A 105 -14.34 -1.31 4.53
CA GLU A 105 -15.42 -0.82 5.39
C GLU A 105 -16.53 -1.87 5.58
N ASP A 106 -16.98 -2.54 4.51
CA ASP A 106 -17.97 -3.62 4.61
C ASP A 106 -17.49 -4.78 5.49
N THR A 107 -16.27 -5.27 5.25
CA THR A 107 -15.68 -6.32 6.08
C THR A 107 -15.46 -5.88 7.53
N GLY A 108 -15.12 -4.60 7.75
CA GLY A 108 -15.00 -4.01 9.08
C GLY A 108 -16.33 -3.93 9.82
N LEU A 109 -17.42 -3.57 9.15
CA LEU A 109 -18.78 -3.57 9.72
C LEU A 109 -19.22 -5.00 10.07
N ARG A 110 -19.02 -5.96 9.17
CA ARG A 110 -19.34 -7.37 9.43
C ARG A 110 -18.57 -7.93 10.61
N LEU A 111 -17.27 -7.64 10.71
CA LEU A 111 -16.45 -8.05 11.84
C LEU A 111 -16.98 -7.45 13.15
N LYS A 112 -17.36 -6.17 13.14
CA LYS A 112 -17.94 -5.51 14.31
C LYS A 112 -19.25 -6.17 14.76
N ASP A 113 -20.14 -6.49 13.81
CA ASP A 113 -21.40 -7.17 14.11
C ASP A 113 -21.17 -8.56 14.72
N GLU A 114 -20.22 -9.32 14.19
CA GLU A 114 -19.79 -10.61 14.76
C GLU A 114 -19.23 -10.43 16.17
N MET A 115 -18.35 -9.45 16.40
CA MET A 115 -17.80 -9.17 17.73
C MET A 115 -18.89 -8.80 18.75
N ASP A 116 -19.89 -8.01 18.35
CA ASP A 116 -21.01 -7.65 19.21
C ASP A 116 -21.94 -8.86 19.47
N LEU A 117 -22.08 -9.78 18.50
CA LEU A 117 -22.77 -11.05 18.69
C LEU A 117 -22.03 -11.96 19.67
N TYR A 118 -20.71 -12.12 19.52
CA TYR A 118 -19.88 -12.86 20.46
C TYR A 118 -19.99 -12.30 21.88
N ARG A 119 -19.95 -10.97 22.05
CA ARG A 119 -20.15 -10.33 23.36
C ARG A 119 -21.49 -10.71 23.98
N LYS A 120 -22.59 -10.60 23.22
CA LYS A 120 -23.94 -10.97 23.69
C LYS A 120 -24.03 -12.44 24.10
N ILE A 121 -23.39 -13.35 23.36
CA ILE A 121 -23.36 -14.77 23.69
C ILE A 121 -22.58 -14.99 25.00
N MET A 122 -21.42 -14.34 25.16
CA MET A 122 -20.62 -14.45 26.38
C MET A 122 -21.36 -13.90 27.59
N ASP A 123 -22.07 -12.78 27.46
CA ASP A 123 -22.89 -12.22 28.55
C ASP A 123 -24.01 -13.18 28.96
N LYS A 124 -24.70 -13.81 28.00
CA LYS A 124 -25.73 -14.82 28.28
C LYS A 124 -25.16 -16.07 28.94
N LEU A 125 -24.00 -16.54 28.50
CA LEU A 125 -23.32 -17.69 29.12
C LEU A 125 -22.92 -17.37 30.57
N TRP A 126 -22.43 -16.17 30.82
CA TRP A 126 -22.09 -15.72 32.17
C TRP A 126 -23.33 -15.65 33.07
N GLN A 127 -24.43 -15.04 32.58
CA GLN A 127 -25.70 -14.97 33.29
C GLN A 127 -26.25 -16.36 33.61
N ASN A 128 -26.31 -17.26 32.62
CA ASN A 128 -26.79 -18.62 32.82
C ASN A 128 -25.95 -19.37 33.87
N ARG A 129 -24.62 -19.24 33.81
CA ARG A 129 -23.74 -19.87 34.79
C ARG A 129 -23.94 -19.31 36.21
N HIS A 130 -24.18 -18.01 36.32
CA HIS A 130 -24.47 -17.37 37.59
C HIS A 130 -25.82 -17.82 38.17
N GLU A 131 -26.87 -17.85 37.35
CA GLU A 131 -28.21 -18.34 37.72
C GLU A 131 -28.18 -19.81 38.14
N PHE A 132 -27.51 -20.66 37.36
CA PHE A 132 -27.31 -22.07 37.69
C PHE A 132 -26.59 -22.24 39.03
N ASN A 133 -25.56 -21.45 39.31
CA ASN A 133 -24.83 -21.54 40.57
C ASN A 133 -25.71 -21.09 41.75
N LYS A 134 -26.51 -20.04 41.57
CA LYS A 134 -27.47 -19.56 42.57
C LYS A 134 -28.56 -20.60 42.87
N GLU A 135 -29.11 -21.23 41.83
CA GLU A 135 -30.09 -22.32 42.00
C GLU A 135 -29.48 -23.53 42.69
N LYS A 136 -28.24 -23.89 42.32
CA LYS A 136 -27.49 -24.96 42.98
C LYS A 136 -27.28 -24.68 44.46
N GLU A 137 -26.92 -23.45 44.83
CA GLU A 137 -26.76 -23.04 46.23
C GLU A 137 -28.09 -23.12 46.98
N ALA A 138 -29.18 -22.59 46.42
CA ALA A 138 -30.52 -22.69 47.03
C ALA A 138 -30.99 -24.14 47.20
N MET A 139 -30.72 -25.01 46.21
CA MET A 139 -31.03 -26.43 46.31
C MET A 139 -30.19 -27.12 47.39
N GLN A 140 -28.92 -26.74 47.54
CA GLN A 140 -28.05 -27.27 48.59
C GLN A 140 -28.53 -26.87 49.99
N GLU A 141 -28.97 -25.62 50.16
CA GLU A 141 -29.60 -25.15 51.42
C GLU A 141 -30.84 -25.98 51.75
N LEU A 142 -31.73 -26.21 50.77
CA LEU A 142 -32.91 -27.05 50.96
C LEU A 142 -32.56 -28.49 51.34
N ILE A 143 -31.53 -29.08 50.71
CA ILE A 143 -31.05 -30.42 51.06
C ILE A 143 -30.56 -30.45 52.51
N ASP A 144 -29.83 -29.43 52.95
CA ASP A 144 -29.30 -29.37 54.31
C ASP A 144 -30.41 -29.15 55.35
N ASP A 145 -31.45 -28.39 55.02
CA ASP A 145 -32.63 -28.25 55.88
C ASP A 145 -33.43 -29.55 55.99
N LEU A 146 -33.67 -30.25 54.88
CA LEU A 146 -34.33 -31.56 54.89
C LEU A 146 -33.52 -32.61 55.66
N ARG A 147 -32.18 -32.57 55.57
CA ARG A 147 -31.30 -33.44 56.37
C ARG A 147 -31.44 -33.15 57.86
N ARG A 148 -31.46 -31.87 58.26
CA ARG A 148 -31.69 -31.48 59.67
C ARG A 148 -33.04 -31.98 60.16
N GLU A 149 -34.11 -31.79 59.40
CA GLU A 149 -35.44 -32.28 59.75
C GLU A 149 -35.49 -33.80 59.89
N LEU A 150 -34.83 -34.55 58.98
CA LEU A 150 -34.71 -36.00 59.07
C LEU A 150 -34.00 -36.42 60.36
N ASP A 151 -32.89 -35.76 60.72
CA ASP A 151 -32.15 -36.05 61.96
C ASP A 151 -33.02 -35.78 63.20
N TYR A 152 -33.75 -34.66 63.22
CA TYR A 152 -34.70 -34.34 64.30
C TYR A 152 -35.81 -35.39 64.43
N LEU A 153 -36.40 -35.82 63.31
CA LEU A 153 -37.46 -36.84 63.32
C LEU A 153 -36.94 -38.21 63.77
N GLN A 154 -35.71 -38.58 63.41
CA GLN A 154 -35.08 -39.81 63.87
C GLN A 154 -34.86 -39.80 65.39
N LEU A 155 -34.36 -38.69 65.93
CA LEU A 155 -34.19 -38.49 67.38
C LEU A 155 -35.53 -38.57 68.10
N PHE A 156 -36.53 -37.85 67.61
CA PHE A 156 -37.88 -37.86 68.17
C PHE A 156 -38.49 -39.26 68.16
N LYS A 157 -38.32 -40.00 67.06
CA LYS A 157 -38.79 -41.40 66.96
C LYS A 157 -38.11 -42.31 67.97
N MET A 158 -36.79 -42.19 68.16
CA MET A 158 -36.05 -42.97 69.17
C MET A 158 -36.53 -42.68 70.60
N GLU A 159 -36.79 -41.41 70.93
CA GLU A 159 -37.31 -41.02 72.25
C GLU A 159 -38.71 -41.60 72.51
N MET A 160 -39.56 -41.66 71.49
CA MET A 160 -40.92 -42.20 71.58
C MET A 160 -40.96 -43.74 71.63
N GLU A 161 -40.11 -44.42 70.85
CA GLU A 161 -40.09 -45.89 70.78
C GLU A 161 -39.41 -46.52 72.01
N HIS A 162 -38.47 -45.83 72.66
CA HIS A 162 -37.75 -46.33 73.83
C HIS A 162 -37.55 -45.26 74.92
N PRO A 163 -38.57 -44.94 75.72
CA PRO A 163 -38.43 -44.03 76.85
C PRO A 163 -37.48 -44.65 77.88
N GLY A 164 -36.25 -44.14 77.97
CA GLY A 164 -35.29 -44.49 79.03
C GLY A 164 -34.40 -45.74 78.80
N GLN A 165 -34.54 -46.49 77.70
CA GLN A 165 -33.70 -47.69 77.43
C GLN A 165 -32.53 -47.49 76.47
N GLY A 166 -32.40 -46.31 75.84
CA GLY A 166 -31.38 -46.05 74.82
C GLY A 166 -29.92 -46.25 75.26
N LYS A 167 -29.60 -46.15 76.56
CA LYS A 167 -28.21 -46.09 77.04
C LYS A 167 -27.45 -47.42 76.97
N SER A 168 -28.11 -48.57 77.05
CA SER A 168 -27.42 -49.88 77.13
C SER A 168 -27.07 -50.45 75.76
N LEU A 169 -27.99 -50.40 74.80
CA LEU A 169 -27.75 -50.85 73.42
C LEU A 169 -26.91 -49.82 72.63
N SER A 170 -27.07 -48.52 72.94
CA SER A 170 -26.22 -47.46 72.37
C SER A 170 -24.76 -47.64 72.77
N ARG A 171 -24.44 -48.04 74.00
CA ARG A 171 -23.03 -48.23 74.42
C ARG A 171 -22.32 -49.32 73.63
N THR A 172 -22.98 -50.44 73.37
CA THR A 172 -22.36 -51.54 72.59
C THR A 172 -22.13 -51.12 71.14
N ARG A 173 -23.14 -50.47 70.54
CA ARG A 173 -23.06 -49.91 69.18
C ARG A 173 -22.01 -48.80 69.06
N GLU A 174 -21.90 -47.94 70.06
CA GLU A 174 -20.91 -46.87 70.17
C GLU A 174 -19.50 -47.46 70.27
N THR A 175 -19.28 -48.47 71.10
CA THR A 175 -17.98 -49.16 71.16
C THR A 175 -17.60 -49.85 69.85
N GLU A 176 -18.55 -50.50 69.16
CA GLU A 176 -18.31 -51.09 67.84
C GLU A 176 -17.95 -50.02 66.79
N MET A 177 -18.67 -48.90 66.78
CA MET A 177 -18.39 -47.76 65.90
C MET A 177 -17.03 -47.11 66.21
N GLU A 178 -16.64 -47.00 67.49
CA GLU A 178 -15.32 -46.51 67.88
C GLU A 178 -14.19 -47.43 67.42
N HIS A 179 -14.40 -48.75 67.51
CA HIS A 179 -13.46 -49.74 66.97
C HIS A 179 -13.35 -49.64 65.46
N GLU A 180 -14.47 -49.46 64.76
CA GLU A 180 -14.50 -49.30 63.31
C GLU A 180 -13.85 -47.99 62.86
N VAL A 181 -14.08 -46.88 63.57
CA VAL A 181 -13.41 -45.59 63.32
C VAL A 181 -11.90 -45.72 63.55
N LYS A 182 -11.45 -46.43 64.59
CA LYS A 182 -10.02 -46.71 64.80
C LYS A 182 -9.43 -47.55 63.67
N ARG A 183 -10.13 -48.59 63.22
CA ARG A 183 -9.73 -49.44 62.10
C ARG A 183 -9.61 -48.64 60.80
N LEU A 184 -10.64 -47.84 60.48
CA LEU A 184 -10.67 -46.98 59.30
C LEU A 184 -9.59 -45.89 59.35
N LYS A 185 -9.30 -45.29 60.51
CA LYS A 185 -8.20 -44.33 60.66
C LYS A 185 -6.85 -44.98 60.39
N GLN A 186 -6.61 -46.19 60.90
CA GLN A 186 -5.38 -46.94 60.61
C GLN A 186 -5.27 -47.32 59.14
N GLU A 187 -6.37 -47.74 58.52
CA GLU A 187 -6.41 -48.06 57.09
C GLU A 187 -6.17 -46.81 56.23
N ASN A 188 -6.78 -45.67 56.58
CA ASN A 188 -6.56 -44.40 55.88
C ASN A 188 -5.11 -43.92 56.03
N PHE A 189 -4.51 -44.08 57.22
CA PHE A 189 -3.10 -43.77 57.42
C PHE A 189 -2.21 -44.64 56.51
N LYS A 190 -2.46 -45.96 56.45
CA LYS A 190 -1.72 -46.87 55.55
C LYS A 190 -1.92 -46.50 54.07
N LEU A 191 -3.13 -46.15 53.66
CA LEU A 191 -3.41 -45.73 52.28
C LEU A 191 -2.71 -44.42 51.94
N ARG A 192 -2.62 -43.47 52.88
CA ARG A 192 -1.86 -42.22 52.68
C ARG A 192 -0.36 -42.49 52.55
N ASP A 193 0.19 -43.33 53.41
CA ASP A 193 1.60 -43.75 53.37
C ASP A 193 1.94 -44.41 52.02
N GLN A 194 1.10 -45.35 51.56
CA GLN A 194 1.23 -45.96 50.24
C GLN A 194 1.09 -44.95 49.09
N ASN A 195 0.21 -43.95 49.24
CA ASN A 195 0.04 -42.91 48.24
C ASN A 195 1.26 -41.96 48.20
N GLU A 196 1.85 -41.63 49.35
CA GLU A 196 3.10 -40.89 49.43
C GLU A 196 4.25 -41.66 48.77
N ASP A 197 4.37 -42.96 49.01
CA ASP A 197 5.35 -43.84 48.35
C ASP A 197 5.14 -43.89 46.83
N LEU A 198 3.89 -44.06 46.37
CA LEU A 198 3.57 -44.06 44.94
C LEU A 198 3.85 -42.71 44.29
N ASN A 199 3.54 -41.60 44.96
CA ASN A 199 3.87 -40.26 44.47
C ASN A 199 5.39 -40.06 44.40
N ALA A 200 6.15 -40.55 45.37
CA ALA A 200 7.61 -40.52 45.34
C ALA A 200 8.17 -41.37 44.18
N GLN A 201 7.56 -42.52 43.88
CA GLN A 201 7.90 -43.34 42.72
C GLN A 201 7.57 -42.63 41.40
N ILE A 202 6.38 -42.02 41.27
CA ILE A 202 5.99 -41.25 40.07
C ILE A 202 6.95 -40.08 39.85
N LEU A 203 7.30 -39.34 40.91
CA LEU A 203 8.28 -38.26 40.83
C LEU A 203 9.65 -38.79 40.38
N SER A 204 10.10 -39.90 40.94
CA SER A 204 11.37 -40.52 40.57
C SER A 204 11.39 -40.97 39.10
N LEU A 205 10.31 -41.58 38.62
CA LEU A 205 10.14 -41.97 37.22
C LEU A 205 10.07 -40.75 36.30
N SER A 206 9.30 -39.72 36.68
CA SER A 206 9.18 -38.47 35.92
C SER A 206 10.53 -37.74 35.82
N LEU A 207 11.31 -37.71 36.91
CA LEU A 207 12.66 -37.15 36.92
C LEU A 207 13.63 -37.98 36.08
N TYR A 208 13.51 -39.31 36.11
CA TYR A 208 14.31 -40.20 35.26
C TYR A 208 13.98 -40.00 33.77
N GLU A 209 12.69 -39.93 33.42
CA GLU A 209 12.23 -39.62 32.06
C GLU A 209 12.67 -38.23 31.62
N ALA A 210 12.52 -37.21 32.46
CA ALA A 210 13.02 -35.87 32.19
C ALA A 210 14.54 -35.89 31.97
N ARG A 211 15.30 -36.56 32.84
CA ARG A 211 16.75 -36.72 32.67
C ARG A 211 17.08 -37.41 31.36
N ASN A 212 16.31 -38.44 30.96
CA ASN A 212 16.50 -39.12 29.68
C ASN A 212 16.13 -38.22 28.48
N LEU A 213 15.13 -37.35 28.61
CA LEU A 213 14.80 -36.34 27.60
C LEU A 213 15.95 -35.33 27.42
N PHE A 214 16.60 -34.91 28.51
CA PHE A 214 17.78 -34.04 28.46
C PHE A 214 19.06 -34.77 28.04
N SER A 215 19.15 -36.08 28.29
CA SER A 215 20.31 -36.91 27.95
C SER A 215 20.24 -37.46 26.52
N CYS A 216 19.09 -37.34 25.84
CA CYS A 216 18.91 -37.73 24.44
C CYS A 216 19.18 -36.54 23.51
N PRO A 217 20.18 -36.58 22.62
CA PRO A 217 20.47 -35.47 21.71
C PRO A 217 19.35 -35.15 20.71
N SER A 218 18.34 -36.01 20.52
CA SER A 218 17.59 -36.06 19.25
C SER A 218 16.06 -36.04 19.33
N LYS A 219 15.44 -35.31 20.27
CA LYS A 219 14.02 -34.92 20.14
C LYS A 219 13.81 -33.41 20.08
N ALA A 220 14.51 -32.64 20.91
CA ALA A 220 14.56 -31.19 20.78
C ALA A 220 15.21 -30.75 19.46
N GLN A 221 16.22 -31.49 18.97
CA GLN A 221 16.81 -31.27 17.64
C GLN A 221 15.86 -31.60 16.49
N CYS A 222 14.94 -32.57 16.63
CA CYS A 222 13.98 -32.88 15.57
C CYS A 222 12.96 -31.75 15.39
N LEU A 223 12.45 -31.19 16.48
CA LEU A 223 11.51 -30.06 16.42
C LEU A 223 12.19 -28.77 15.96
N ALA A 224 13.41 -28.50 16.44
CA ALA A 224 14.21 -27.37 15.96
C ALA A 224 14.57 -27.52 14.47
N ALA A 225 14.93 -28.73 14.03
CA ALA A 225 15.18 -29.01 12.61
C ALA A 225 13.92 -28.88 11.74
N GLU A 226 12.74 -29.16 12.28
CA GLU A 226 11.47 -29.01 11.57
C GLU A 226 11.08 -27.53 11.42
N ILE A 227 11.33 -26.71 12.45
CA ILE A 227 11.16 -25.24 12.42
C ILE A 227 12.19 -24.60 11.47
N ASP A 228 13.45 -25.03 11.52
CA ASP A 228 14.51 -24.53 10.62
C ASP A 228 14.26 -24.96 9.17
N ASN A 229 13.70 -26.16 8.93
CA ASN A 229 13.33 -26.61 7.58
C ASN A 229 12.13 -25.84 7.01
N ALA A 230 11.14 -25.47 7.84
CA ALA A 230 10.03 -24.63 7.38
C ALA A 230 10.51 -23.26 6.88
N SER A 231 11.48 -22.64 7.58
CA SER A 231 12.11 -21.40 7.14
C SER A 231 13.00 -21.60 5.90
N ARG A 232 13.62 -22.77 5.74
CA ARG A 232 14.40 -23.13 4.55
C ARG A 232 13.53 -23.25 3.31
N ASP A 233 12.33 -23.82 3.42
CA ASP A 233 11.39 -23.94 2.29
C ASP A 233 10.91 -22.56 1.81
N GLU A 234 10.59 -21.65 2.74
CA GLU A 234 10.28 -20.25 2.42
C GLU A 234 11.45 -19.53 1.73
N LEU A 235 12.70 -19.78 2.16
CA LEU A 235 13.90 -19.24 1.50
C LEU A 235 14.14 -19.84 0.11
N VAL A 236 13.87 -21.12 -0.08
CA VAL A 236 13.99 -21.80 -1.39
C VAL A 236 12.94 -21.28 -2.35
N ASP A 237 11.72 -21.02 -1.89
CA ASP A 237 10.66 -20.47 -2.73
C ASP A 237 10.91 -19.00 -3.07
N ALA A 238 11.40 -18.18 -2.13
CA ALA A 238 11.86 -16.83 -2.42
C ALA A 238 13.04 -16.81 -3.41
N LEU A 239 13.96 -17.77 -3.32
CA LEU A 239 15.06 -17.91 -4.26
C LEU A 239 14.57 -18.29 -5.67
N LYS A 240 13.61 -19.22 -5.79
CA LYS A 240 13.00 -19.57 -7.08
C LYS A 240 12.26 -18.39 -7.72
N GLU A 241 11.52 -17.62 -6.93
CA GLU A 241 10.83 -16.42 -7.43
C GLU A 241 11.83 -15.38 -7.93
N GLN A 242 12.94 -15.19 -7.21
CA GLN A 242 14.03 -14.32 -7.63
C GLN A 242 14.74 -14.84 -8.90
N GLU A 243 14.93 -16.14 -9.05
CA GLU A 243 15.45 -16.77 -10.26
C GLU A 243 14.52 -16.57 -11.47
N GLU A 244 13.20 -16.68 -11.27
CA GLU A 244 12.20 -16.43 -12.31
C GLU A 244 12.20 -14.96 -12.76
N ILE A 245 12.25 -14.02 -11.81
CA ILE A 245 12.37 -12.59 -12.11
C ILE A 245 13.65 -12.32 -12.89
N ASN A 246 14.78 -12.89 -12.46
CA ASN A 246 16.05 -12.75 -13.17
C ASN A 246 16.00 -13.33 -14.59
N LEU A 247 15.33 -14.47 -14.78
CA LEU A 247 15.15 -15.06 -16.10
C LEU A 247 14.34 -14.12 -17.01
N ARG A 248 13.25 -13.54 -16.51
CA ARG A 248 12.44 -12.55 -17.26
C ARG A 248 13.24 -11.29 -17.59
N LEU A 249 14.05 -10.79 -16.66
CA LEU A 249 14.94 -9.64 -16.89
C LEU A 249 15.98 -9.95 -17.97
N ARG A 250 16.60 -11.14 -17.94
CA ARG A 250 17.53 -11.59 -19.00
C ARG A 250 16.85 -11.66 -20.35
N GLN A 251 15.67 -12.28 -20.44
CA GLN A 251 14.89 -12.33 -21.68
C GLN A 251 14.50 -10.94 -22.20
N TYR A 252 14.19 -10.01 -21.30
CA TYR A 252 13.90 -8.62 -21.67
C TYR A 252 15.15 -7.89 -22.18
N MET A 253 16.29 -8.06 -21.51
CA MET A 253 17.57 -7.53 -21.98
C MET A 253 17.96 -8.10 -23.33
N ASP A 254 17.80 -9.41 -23.55
CA ASP A 254 18.08 -10.06 -24.83
C ASP A 254 17.23 -9.48 -25.97
N LYS A 255 15.93 -9.24 -25.72
CA LYS A 255 15.04 -8.58 -26.69
C LYS A 255 15.52 -7.17 -27.05
N ILE A 256 15.99 -6.40 -26.06
CA ILE A 256 16.52 -5.05 -26.28
C ILE A 256 17.84 -5.11 -27.04
N ILE A 257 18.77 -5.97 -26.63
CA ILE A 257 20.09 -6.12 -27.27
C ILE A 257 19.94 -6.54 -28.73
N LEU A 258 19.06 -7.51 -29.03
CA LEU A 258 18.77 -7.93 -30.39
C LEU A 258 18.22 -6.77 -31.24
N ALA A 259 17.28 -5.99 -30.71
CA ALA A 259 16.74 -4.83 -31.41
C ALA A 259 17.80 -3.75 -31.69
N ILE A 260 18.74 -3.53 -30.75
CA ILE A 260 19.85 -2.61 -30.93
C ILE A 260 20.83 -3.13 -31.99
N LEU A 261 21.17 -4.42 -31.98
CA LEU A 261 22.06 -5.04 -32.96
C LEU A 261 21.49 -4.93 -34.39
N ASP A 262 20.17 -5.05 -34.56
CA ASP A 262 19.50 -4.94 -35.86
C ASP A 262 19.45 -3.50 -36.40
N HIS A 263 19.40 -2.48 -35.53
CA HIS A 263 19.12 -1.10 -35.96
C HIS A 263 20.34 -0.15 -35.87
N ASN A 264 21.18 -0.29 -34.83
CA ASN A 264 22.40 0.52 -34.68
C ASN A 264 23.39 -0.12 -33.69
N PRO A 265 24.25 -1.04 -34.14
CA PRO A 265 25.11 -1.84 -33.25
C PRO A 265 26.25 -1.04 -32.59
N SER A 266 26.61 0.13 -33.12
CA SER A 266 27.69 0.98 -32.58
C SER A 266 27.44 1.47 -31.15
N ILE A 267 26.18 1.44 -30.69
CA ILE A 267 25.77 1.83 -29.33
C ILE A 267 26.28 0.84 -28.27
N LEU A 268 26.54 -0.42 -28.64
CA LEU A 268 27.08 -1.43 -27.73
C LEU A 268 28.62 -1.38 -27.64
N GLU A 269 29.28 -0.48 -28.38
CA GLU A 269 30.73 -0.35 -28.39
C GLU A 269 31.22 0.30 -27.09
N ILE A 270 31.88 -0.49 -26.24
CA ILE A 270 32.48 0.01 -25.01
C ILE A 270 33.76 0.76 -25.37
N LYS A 271 33.73 2.09 -25.30
CA LYS A 271 34.94 2.91 -25.47
C LYS A 271 35.80 2.77 -24.21
N GLY A 272 36.92 2.05 -24.35
CA GLY A 272 37.98 1.94 -23.34
C GLY A 272 38.84 3.20 -23.23
#